data_AF-A0A914R5C2-F1
#
_entry.id   AF-A0A914R5C2-F1
#
_cell.length_a   1.000
_cell.length_b   1.000
_cell.length_c   1.000
_cell.angle_alpha   90.00
_cell.angle_beta   90.00
_cell.angle_gamma   90.00
#
_symmetry.space_group_name_H-M   'P 1'
#
loop_
_entity.id
_entity.type
_entity.pdbx_description
1 polymer ?
#
loop_
_entity_poly.entity_id
_entity_poly.type
_entity_poly.pdbx_seq_one_letter_code
_entity_poly.pdbx_strand_id
1 'polypeptide(L)'
;MPMLYQQKPYDGNWATFMTEPNFYNMRHEWHHYHVWGFEADKWTPDKIITWINSVETKYYDEWKGNWLFVGEWSIASNFNMDDATLKRFANAQLNMFKKAVGGWTYWAWRYYDNTESEWSMKAMLKRGMLQWQ
;
A
#
# COMPACT_ATOMS: atom_id res chain seq x y z
N MET A 1 12.51 -9.68 6.26
CA MET A 1 11.03 -9.82 6.42
C MET A 1 10.54 -8.59 7.16
N PRO A 2 9.43 -7.96 6.76
CA PRO A 2 8.89 -6.82 7.49
C PRO A 2 8.44 -7.24 8.90
N MET A 3 8.53 -6.31 9.85
CA MET A 3 8.06 -6.53 11.22
C MET A 3 6.52 -6.49 11.23
N LEU A 4 5.89 -7.66 11.34
CA LEU A 4 4.42 -7.81 11.26
C LEU A 4 3.65 -7.03 12.35
N TYR A 5 4.33 -6.68 13.44
CA TYR A 5 3.75 -5.91 14.54
C TYR A 5 4.00 -4.40 14.44
N GLN A 6 4.73 -3.94 13.40
CA GLN A 6 5.00 -2.52 13.11
C GLN A 6 4.58 -2.15 11.70
N GLN A 7 3.38 -2.57 11.31
CA GLN A 7 2.85 -2.29 9.98
C GLN A 7 2.08 -0.97 9.92
N LYS A 8 1.89 -0.25 11.02
CA LYS A 8 1.12 1.00 11.03
C LYS A 8 2.08 2.19 10.96
N PRO A 9 1.67 3.31 10.32
CA PRO A 9 2.57 4.44 10.11
C PRO A 9 2.96 5.13 11.43
N TYR A 10 2.14 5.01 12.49
CA TYR A 10 2.39 5.59 13.80
C TYR A 10 3.15 4.67 14.78
N ASP A 11 3.54 3.47 14.37
CA ASP A 11 4.32 2.58 15.23
C ASP A 11 5.74 3.15 15.41
N GLY A 12 6.14 3.51 16.64
CA GLY A 12 7.50 3.96 16.94
C GLY A 12 7.72 5.47 17.06
N ASN A 13 6.67 6.27 17.32
CA ASN A 13 6.74 7.73 17.52
C ASN A 13 7.26 8.53 16.31
N TRP A 14 7.28 7.95 15.11
CA TRP A 14 7.74 8.65 13.89
C TRP A 14 6.95 9.91 13.59
N ALA A 15 5.66 9.95 13.96
CA ALA A 15 4.82 11.13 13.77
C ALA A 15 5.35 12.38 14.49
N THR A 16 6.16 12.24 15.54
CA THR A 16 6.77 13.36 16.27
C THR A 16 8.30 13.43 16.10
N PHE A 17 8.88 12.53 15.32
CA PHE A 17 10.30 12.48 15.06
C PHE A 17 10.67 13.45 13.92
N MET A 18 11.69 14.29 14.17
CA MET A 18 12.20 15.27 13.20
C MET A 18 11.09 16.09 12.53
N THR A 19 10.21 16.69 13.33
CA THR A 19 9.12 17.55 12.86
C THR A 19 9.50 19.03 12.89
N GLU A 20 8.74 19.82 12.14
CA GLU A 20 8.75 21.29 12.23
C GLU A 20 8.50 21.76 13.69
N PRO A 21 9.05 22.92 14.11
CA PRO A 21 9.88 23.85 13.32
C PRO A 21 11.39 23.51 13.31
N ASN A 22 11.82 22.47 14.02
CA ASN A 22 13.26 22.21 14.22
C ASN A 22 13.92 21.49 13.04
N PHE A 23 13.12 20.80 12.23
CA PHE A 23 13.56 20.04 11.06
C PHE A 23 12.60 20.32 9.91
N TYR A 24 13.14 20.58 8.72
CA TYR A 24 12.40 20.94 7.52
C TYR A 24 12.76 20.02 6.36
N ASN A 25 11.92 20.00 5.32
CA ASN A 25 12.06 19.12 4.14
C ASN A 25 12.10 17.61 4.46
N MET A 26 11.52 17.21 5.59
CA MET A 26 11.41 15.80 5.97
C MET A 26 10.14 15.18 5.38
N ARG A 27 10.23 13.92 4.97
CA ARG A 27 9.09 13.08 4.54
C ARG A 27 9.19 11.73 5.22
N HIS A 28 8.05 11.10 5.46
CA HIS A 28 7.99 9.72 5.93
C HIS A 28 7.65 8.82 4.76
N GLU A 29 8.48 7.82 4.54
CA GLU A 29 8.22 6.78 3.56
C GLU A 29 7.64 5.54 4.25
N TRP A 30 6.58 4.97 3.65
CA TRP A 30 5.99 3.73 4.10
C TRP A 30 5.92 2.72 2.96
N HIS A 31 6.40 1.50 3.23
CA HIS A 31 6.25 0.33 2.37
C HIS A 31 5.01 -0.46 2.79
N HIS A 32 3.99 -0.48 1.95
CA HIS A 32 2.67 -0.99 2.31
C HIS A 32 2.31 -2.18 1.43
N TYR A 33 2.36 -3.38 2.01
CA TYR A 33 2.07 -4.65 1.32
C TYR A 33 1.03 -5.47 2.07
N HIS A 34 0.19 -6.19 1.32
CA HIS A 34 -0.78 -7.14 1.85
C HIS A 34 -0.37 -8.60 1.61
N VAL A 35 0.94 -8.86 1.56
CA VAL A 35 1.53 -10.19 1.37
C VAL A 35 1.82 -10.85 2.72
N TRP A 36 2.27 -10.08 3.72
CA TRP A 36 2.72 -10.65 5.00
C TRP A 36 1.79 -10.25 6.15
N GLY A 37 1.38 -11.22 6.97
CA GLY A 37 0.42 -10.98 8.07
C GLY A 37 -1.05 -11.14 7.66
N PHE A 38 -1.30 -11.42 6.39
CA PHE A 38 -2.62 -11.64 5.80
C PHE A 38 -2.76 -13.08 5.30
N GLU A 39 -2.45 -14.05 6.16
CA GLU A 39 -2.45 -15.48 5.81
C GLU A 39 -3.84 -15.93 5.31
N ALA A 40 -3.84 -16.71 4.22
CA ALA A 40 -5.05 -17.08 3.49
C ALA A 40 -6.00 -18.01 4.27
N ASP A 41 -5.55 -18.61 5.37
CA ASP A 41 -6.39 -19.37 6.30
C ASP A 41 -7.22 -18.47 7.23
N LYS A 42 -6.87 -17.18 7.37
CA LYS A 42 -7.50 -16.20 8.27
C LYS A 42 -8.14 -15.02 7.55
N TRP A 43 -7.78 -14.83 6.28
CA TRP A 43 -8.20 -13.71 5.45
C TRP A 43 -8.80 -14.19 4.14
N THR A 44 -9.75 -13.42 3.64
CA THR A 44 -10.36 -13.62 2.32
C THR A 44 -10.21 -12.33 1.50
N PRO A 45 -10.30 -12.39 0.16
CA PRO A 45 -10.26 -11.21 -0.69
C PRO A 45 -11.24 -10.10 -0.25
N ASP A 46 -12.50 -10.43 0.01
CA ASP A 46 -13.48 -9.43 0.44
C ASP A 46 -13.18 -8.87 1.84
N LYS A 47 -12.66 -9.68 2.75
CA LYS A 47 -12.29 -9.25 4.10
C LYS A 47 -11.12 -8.26 4.06
N ILE A 48 -10.09 -8.53 3.26
CA ILE A 48 -8.94 -7.60 3.13
C ILE A 48 -9.34 -6.31 2.40
N ILE A 49 -10.18 -6.40 1.36
CA ILE A 49 -10.71 -5.20 0.68
C ILE A 49 -11.52 -4.34 1.66
N THR A 50 -12.36 -4.96 2.49
CA THR A 50 -13.15 -4.24 3.51
C THR A 50 -12.24 -3.61 4.56
N TRP A 51 -11.21 -4.32 5.00
CA TRP A 51 -10.22 -3.83 5.96
C TRP A 51 -9.45 -2.62 5.42
N ILE A 52 -8.96 -2.66 4.17
CA ILE A 52 -8.29 -1.54 3.51
C ILE A 52 -9.20 -0.30 3.50
N ASN A 53 -10.44 -0.46 3.02
CA ASN A 53 -11.39 0.64 2.87
C ASN A 53 -11.88 1.23 4.21
N SER A 54 -11.65 0.55 5.33
CA SER A 54 -12.17 0.99 6.64
C SER A 54 -11.08 1.26 7.66
N VAL A 55 -10.25 0.28 7.98
CA VAL A 55 -9.28 0.37 9.06
C VAL A 55 -7.97 0.97 8.58
N GLU A 56 -7.39 0.48 7.48
CA GLU A 56 -6.10 1.02 7.02
C GLU A 56 -6.24 2.43 6.46
N THR A 57 -7.34 2.72 5.78
CA THR A 57 -7.65 4.09 5.32
C THR A 57 -7.64 5.09 6.49
N LYS A 58 -8.09 4.69 7.70
CA LYS A 58 -8.03 5.56 8.88
C LYS A 58 -6.60 5.84 9.36
N TYR A 59 -5.64 4.93 9.12
CA TYR A 59 -4.25 5.18 9.50
C TYR A 59 -3.67 6.41 8.78
N TYR A 60 -4.10 6.65 7.54
CA TYR A 60 -3.73 7.86 6.79
C TYR A 60 -4.41 9.12 7.33
N ASP A 61 -5.67 9.02 7.76
CA ASP A 61 -6.40 10.14 8.36
C ASP A 61 -5.85 10.52 9.75
N GLU A 62 -5.39 9.53 10.50
CA GLU A 62 -4.81 9.67 11.83
C GLU A 62 -3.36 10.12 11.80
N TRP A 63 -2.66 10.01 10.67
CA TRP A 63 -1.29 10.46 10.53
C TRP A 63 -1.14 11.97 10.79
N LYS A 64 -0.23 12.33 11.69
CA LYS A 64 0.06 13.73 12.09
C LYS A 64 1.52 14.15 11.89
N GLY A 65 2.37 13.25 11.38
CA GLY A 65 3.77 13.57 11.12
C GLY A 65 3.99 14.32 9.81
N ASN A 66 5.25 14.42 9.41
CA ASN A 66 5.63 15.00 8.11
C ASN A 66 4.95 14.26 6.94
N TRP A 67 4.91 14.86 5.75
CA TRP A 67 4.21 14.29 4.59
C TRP A 67 4.53 12.81 4.39
N LEU A 68 3.48 12.01 4.34
CA LEU A 68 3.56 10.57 4.13
C LEU A 68 3.62 10.27 2.64
N PHE A 69 4.60 9.47 2.24
CA PHE A 69 4.83 8.97 0.89
C PHE A 69 4.82 7.45 0.92
N VAL A 70 4.06 6.81 0.02
CA VAL A 70 4.03 5.34 -0.07
C VAL A 70 5.09 4.88 -1.07
N GLY A 71 6.30 4.65 -0.60
CA GLY A 71 7.46 4.41 -1.46
C GLY A 71 7.46 3.05 -2.14
N GLU A 72 6.82 2.05 -1.54
CA GLU A 72 6.69 0.72 -2.14
C GLU A 72 5.34 0.11 -1.82
N TRP A 73 4.69 -0.44 -2.84
CA TRP A 73 3.48 -1.24 -2.74
C TRP A 73 3.28 -2.06 -4.03
N SER A 74 2.48 -3.12 -3.98
CA SER A 74 2.03 -3.86 -5.16
C SER A 74 0.64 -4.43 -4.92
N ILE A 75 0.00 -4.96 -5.97
CA ILE A 75 -1.27 -5.69 -5.79
C ILE A 75 -1.05 -7.19 -5.60
N ALA A 76 0.20 -7.62 -5.41
CA ALA A 76 0.53 -8.98 -5.08
C ALA A 76 -0.02 -9.33 -3.70
N SER A 77 -0.56 -10.53 -3.56
CA SER A 77 -1.15 -11.00 -2.31
C SER A 77 -1.05 -12.53 -2.23
N ASN A 78 -1.35 -13.08 -1.05
CA ASN A 78 -1.44 -14.53 -0.86
C ASN A 78 -2.81 -15.10 -1.27
N PHE A 79 -3.69 -14.27 -1.85
CA PHE A 79 -5.03 -14.67 -2.23
C PHE A 79 -5.07 -14.99 -3.72
N ASN A 80 -5.74 -16.09 -4.07
CA ASN A 80 -6.13 -16.34 -5.45
C ASN A 80 -7.38 -15.50 -5.77
N MET A 81 -7.22 -14.42 -6.52
CA MET A 81 -8.31 -13.50 -6.90
C MET A 81 -8.58 -13.61 -8.40
N ASP A 82 -9.87 -13.59 -8.78
CA ASP A 82 -10.24 -13.32 -10.17
C ASP A 82 -9.96 -11.86 -10.55
N ASP A 83 -9.95 -11.55 -11.86
CA ASP A 83 -9.64 -10.20 -12.37
C ASP A 83 -10.57 -9.13 -11.78
N ALA A 84 -11.85 -9.45 -11.55
CA ALA A 84 -12.81 -8.49 -11.00
C ALA A 84 -12.47 -8.14 -9.53
N THR A 85 -12.13 -9.14 -8.73
CA THR A 85 -11.75 -8.97 -7.32
C THR A 85 -10.38 -8.33 -7.21
N LEU A 86 -9.41 -8.74 -8.04
CA LEU A 86 -8.08 -8.13 -8.10
C LEU A 86 -8.17 -6.63 -8.44
N LYS A 87 -9.05 -6.25 -9.36
CA LYS A 87 -9.30 -4.84 -9.69
C LYS A 87 -9.94 -4.07 -8.54
N ARG A 88 -10.89 -4.68 -7.81
CA ARG A 88 -11.47 -4.07 -6.59
C ARG A 88 -10.40 -3.87 -5.51
N PHE A 89 -9.51 -4.85 -5.37
CA PHE A 89 -8.38 -4.82 -4.44
C PHE A 89 -7.38 -3.70 -4.80
N ALA A 90 -6.97 -3.60 -6.06
CA ALA A 90 -6.14 -2.53 -6.57
C ALA A 90 -6.75 -1.14 -6.32
N ASN A 91 -8.05 -0.99 -6.60
CA ASN A 91 -8.75 0.27 -6.41
C ASN A 91 -8.88 0.67 -4.93
N ALA A 92 -9.08 -0.31 -4.02
CA ALA A 92 -9.12 -0.04 -2.59
C ALA A 92 -7.79 0.57 -2.11
N GLN A 93 -6.66 -0.03 -2.50
CA GLN A 93 -5.33 0.48 -2.19
C GLN A 93 -5.09 1.87 -2.79
N LEU A 94 -5.37 2.05 -4.09
CA LEU A 94 -5.20 3.34 -4.76
C LEU A 94 -6.06 4.45 -4.13
N ASN A 95 -7.30 4.15 -3.74
CA ASN A 95 -8.17 5.13 -3.08
C ASN A 95 -7.66 5.51 -1.69
N MET A 96 -7.12 4.54 -0.95
CA MET A 96 -6.44 4.80 0.32
C MET A 96 -5.22 5.71 0.11
N PHE A 97 -4.37 5.43 -0.88
CA PHE A 97 -3.15 6.21 -1.14
C PHE A 97 -3.41 7.64 -1.61
N LYS A 98 -4.60 7.99 -2.09
CA LYS A 98 -4.98 9.39 -2.37
C LYS A 98 -4.86 10.30 -1.13
N LYS A 99 -4.86 9.72 0.08
CA LYS A 99 -4.68 10.44 1.34
C LYS A 99 -3.19 10.68 1.68
N ALA A 100 -2.27 9.97 1.03
CA ALA A 100 -0.84 10.19 1.19
C ALA A 100 -0.40 11.43 0.40
N VAL A 101 -0.19 12.56 1.11
CA VAL A 101 0.19 13.84 0.48
C VAL A 101 1.46 13.74 -0.36
N GLY A 102 2.40 12.87 0.04
CA GLY A 102 3.64 12.64 -0.69
C GLY A 102 3.48 11.84 -1.99
N GLY A 103 2.31 11.24 -2.24
CA GLY A 103 2.06 10.34 -3.37
C GLY A 103 2.48 8.90 -3.09
N TRP A 104 2.69 8.12 -4.16
CA TRP A 104 3.07 6.71 -4.08
C TRP A 104 3.95 6.28 -5.26
N THR A 105 4.70 5.19 -5.08
CA THR A 105 5.45 4.50 -6.14
C THR A 105 5.21 2.99 -6.10
N TYR A 106 4.94 2.40 -7.26
CA TYR A 106 4.64 0.98 -7.38
C TYR A 106 5.92 0.14 -7.43
N TRP A 107 5.95 -0.95 -6.68
CA TRP A 107 7.00 -1.94 -6.70
C TRP A 107 6.60 -3.16 -7.55
N ALA A 108 7.09 -3.31 -8.78
CA ALA A 108 8.00 -2.45 -9.53
C ALA A 108 7.43 -2.14 -10.93
N TRP A 109 8.08 -1.26 -11.68
CA TRP A 109 7.67 -0.99 -13.08
C TRP A 109 7.55 -2.28 -13.91
N ARG A 110 8.55 -3.15 -13.81
CA ARG A 110 8.64 -4.44 -14.50
C ARG A 110 9.15 -5.49 -13.52
N TYR A 111 8.49 -6.64 -13.49
CA TYR A 111 9.01 -7.84 -12.82
C TYR A 111 10.07 -8.52 -13.69
N TYR A 112 10.93 -9.37 -13.09
CA TYR A 112 11.93 -10.09 -13.89
C TYR A 112 11.23 -10.90 -15.01
N ASP A 113 11.93 -11.18 -16.11
CA ASP A 113 11.48 -11.94 -17.29
C ASP A 113 10.23 -11.50 -18.09
N ASN A 114 9.56 -10.40 -17.74
CA ASN A 114 8.29 -9.93 -18.37
C ASN A 114 7.07 -10.83 -18.10
N THR A 115 7.11 -11.72 -17.11
CA THR A 115 5.92 -12.46 -16.66
C THR A 115 4.80 -11.50 -16.27
N GLU A 116 3.57 -11.88 -16.59
CA GLU A 116 2.37 -11.21 -16.10
C GLU A 116 2.23 -11.47 -14.60
N SER A 117 2.79 -10.57 -13.80
CA SER A 117 2.82 -10.66 -12.35
C SER A 117 2.23 -9.41 -11.72
N GLU A 118 1.55 -9.57 -10.58
CA GLU A 118 1.08 -8.50 -9.71
C GLU A 118 2.22 -7.68 -9.09
N TRP A 119 3.47 -8.09 -9.27
CA TRP A 119 4.67 -7.30 -8.97
C TRP A 119 5.12 -6.42 -10.14
N SER A 120 4.44 -6.45 -11.29
CA SER A 120 4.74 -5.62 -12.46
C SER A 120 3.62 -4.61 -12.73
N MET A 121 3.89 -3.33 -12.45
CA MET A 121 2.99 -2.22 -12.81
C MET A 121 2.65 -2.23 -14.30
N LYS A 122 3.65 -2.44 -15.16
CA LYS A 122 3.47 -2.54 -16.62
C LYS A 122 2.47 -3.63 -17.01
N ALA A 123 2.56 -4.83 -16.42
CA ALA A 123 1.61 -5.90 -16.69
C ALA A 123 0.22 -5.56 -16.17
N MET A 124 0.12 -4.99 -14.96
CA MET A 124 -1.15 -4.63 -14.34
C MET A 124 -1.88 -3.48 -15.05
N LEU A 125 -1.14 -2.53 -15.63
CA LEU A 125 -1.68 -1.51 -16.52
C LEU A 125 -2.21 -2.13 -17.82
N LYS A 126 -1.46 -3.06 -18.43
CA LYS A 126 -1.89 -3.75 -19.66
C LYS A 126 -3.16 -4.60 -19.45
N ARG A 127 -3.25 -5.28 -18.31
CA ARG A 127 -4.44 -6.06 -17.91
C ARG A 127 -5.62 -5.20 -17.44
N GLY A 128 -5.43 -3.87 -17.28
CA GLY A 128 -6.46 -2.95 -16.82
C GLY A 128 -6.82 -3.11 -15.34
N MET A 129 -5.92 -3.71 -14.55
CA MET A 129 -6.01 -3.82 -13.09
C MET A 129 -5.64 -2.50 -12.42
N LEU A 130 -4.68 -1.77 -13.00
CA LEU A 130 -4.34 -0.40 -12.64
C LEU A 130 -4.79 0.54 -13.75
N GLN A 131 -5.21 1.75 -13.37
CA GLN A 131 -5.58 2.81 -14.32
C GLN A 131 -4.82 4.09 -13.96
N TRP A 132 -4.39 4.82 -14.99
CA TRP A 132 -3.93 6.19 -14.81
C TRP A 132 -5.09 7.03 -14.27
N GLN A 133 -4.87 7.68 -13.13
CA GLN A 133 -5.85 8.59 -12.50
C GLN A 133 -5.65 10.00 -13.00
#